data_AF-A0A3D1IGB1-F1
#
_entry.id   AF-A0A3D1IGB1-F1
#
_cell.length_a   1.000
_cell.length_b   1.000
_cell.length_c   1.000
_cell.angle_alpha   90.00
_cell.angle_beta   90.00
_cell.angle_gamma   90.00
#
_symmetry.space_group_name_H-M   'P 1'
#
loop_
_entity.id
_entity.type
_entity.pdbx_description
1 polymer ?
#
loop_
_entity_poly.entity_id
_entity_poly.type
_entity_poly.pdbx_seq_one_letter_code
_entity_poly.pdbx_strand_id
1 'polypeptide(L)'
;EPVTTAPTHILGVADPDAFGADAPTPSLVLDTSDFARQKLRALRCHNSQIRENDALALVTLETAPRLLGVEHYRRAKGRGSTGETFLDRLTSSPVLPRPVD
;
A
#
# COMPACT_ATOMS: atom_id res chain seq x y z
N GLU A 1 8.40 29.99 6.16
CA GLU A 1 7.85 28.72 5.63
C GLU A 1 7.80 27.71 6.77
N PRO A 2 6.76 26.86 6.89
CA PRO A 2 6.81 25.80 7.88
C PRO A 2 7.82 24.76 7.39
N VAL A 3 8.93 24.63 8.11
CA VAL A 3 9.87 23.52 7.96
C VAL A 3 9.07 22.26 8.24
N THR A 4 8.67 21.55 7.18
CA THR A 4 8.01 20.26 7.32
C THR A 4 9.13 19.27 7.58
N THR A 5 9.35 18.92 8.83
CA THR A 5 10.28 17.84 9.19
C THR A 5 9.88 16.58 8.44
N ALA A 6 10.86 15.90 7.83
CA ALA A 6 10.62 14.63 7.15
C ALA A 6 10.00 13.63 8.15
N PRO A 7 9.04 12.79 7.70
CA PRO A 7 8.43 11.78 8.57
C PRO A 7 9.51 10.80 9.02
N THR A 8 9.50 10.44 10.30
CA THR A 8 10.45 9.48 10.90
C THR A 8 9.81 8.13 11.21
N HIS A 9 8.50 8.02 11.01
CA HIS A 9 7.73 6.81 11.28
C HIS A 9 6.82 6.47 10.11
N ILE A 10 6.59 5.18 9.90
CA ILE A 10 5.55 4.65 9.04
C ILE A 10 4.85 3.55 9.83
N LEU A 11 3.55 3.68 10.07
CA LEU A 11 2.78 2.70 10.84
C LEU A 11 2.99 1.28 10.29
N GLY A 12 3.41 0.36 11.17
CA GLY A 12 3.64 -1.04 10.82
C GLY A 12 4.99 -1.34 10.16
N VAL A 13 5.84 -0.32 9.97
CA VAL A 13 7.19 -0.46 9.39
C VAL A 13 8.22 0.00 10.42
N ALA A 14 9.04 -0.94 10.90
CA ALA A 14 10.07 -0.65 11.89
C ALA A 14 11.32 -0.01 11.26
N ASP A 15 11.66 -0.43 10.05
CA ASP A 15 12.80 0.06 9.27
C ASP A 15 12.32 0.30 7.83
N PRO A 16 12.17 1.58 7.42
CA PRO A 16 11.75 1.92 6.06
C PRO A 16 12.72 1.46 4.98
N ASP A 17 14.02 1.42 5.26
CA ASP A 17 15.05 1.06 4.29
C ASP A 17 15.13 -0.46 4.09
N ALA A 18 14.73 -1.23 5.11
CA ALA A 18 14.58 -2.68 5.01
C ALA A 18 13.19 -3.13 4.54
N PHE A 19 12.21 -2.23 4.44
CA PHE A 19 10.84 -2.61 4.09
C PHE A 19 10.75 -3.14 2.65
N GLY A 20 10.38 -4.41 2.52
CA GLY A 20 10.30 -5.07 1.22
C GLY A 20 11.63 -5.60 0.69
N ALA A 21 12.74 -5.41 1.41
CA ALA A 21 14.00 -6.06 1.10
C ALA A 21 13.81 -7.59 1.11
N ASP A 22 14.30 -8.25 0.07
CA ASP A 22 14.16 -9.69 -0.17
C ASP A 22 12.71 -10.22 -0.15
N ALA A 23 11.72 -9.34 -0.29
CA ALA A 23 10.34 -9.76 -0.38
C ALA A 23 10.15 -10.65 -1.63
N PRO A 24 9.58 -11.85 -1.46
CA PRO A 24 9.32 -12.73 -2.60
C PRO A 24 8.35 -12.07 -3.56
N THR A 25 8.49 -12.37 -4.86
CA THR A 25 7.59 -11.86 -5.89
C THR A 25 6.13 -12.09 -5.50
N PRO A 26 5.28 -11.06 -5.55
CA PRO A 26 3.86 -11.21 -5.26
C PRO A 26 3.23 -12.17 -6.26
N SER A 27 2.27 -12.97 -5.80
CA SER A 27 1.49 -13.83 -6.70
C SER A 27 0.30 -13.09 -7.32
N LEU A 28 -0.05 -11.93 -6.76
CA LEU A 28 -1.21 -11.14 -7.12
C LEU A 28 -0.89 -9.67 -6.81
N VAL A 29 -1.10 -8.79 -7.79
CA VAL A 29 -1.01 -7.33 -7.63
C VAL A 29 -2.32 -6.73 -8.10
N LEU A 30 -2.91 -5.88 -7.26
CA LEU A 30 -4.19 -5.22 -7.54
C LEU A 30 -4.00 -3.71 -7.60
N ASP A 31 -4.55 -3.08 -8.65
CA ASP A 31 -4.79 -1.64 -8.69
C ASP A 31 -6.15 -1.36 -8.04
N THR A 32 -6.11 -0.69 -6.89
CA THR A 32 -7.25 -0.25 -6.07
C THR A 32 -7.30 1.28 -5.96
N SER A 33 -6.66 2.00 -6.88
CA SER A 33 -6.53 3.46 -6.86
C SER A 33 -7.87 4.19 -6.76
N ASP A 34 -8.94 3.66 -7.37
CA ASP A 34 -10.32 4.15 -7.26
C ASP A 34 -10.87 4.15 -5.83
N PHE A 35 -10.35 3.26 -4.98
CA PHE A 35 -10.77 3.09 -3.58
C PHE A 35 -9.79 3.70 -2.57
N ALA A 36 -8.66 4.24 -3.04
CA ALA A 36 -7.59 4.71 -2.16
C ALA A 36 -8.01 5.88 -1.25
N ARG A 37 -8.97 6.71 -1.69
CA ARG A 37 -9.50 7.81 -0.86
C ARG A 37 -10.32 7.28 0.33
N GLN A 38 -11.10 6.23 0.10
CA GLN A 38 -11.86 5.53 1.13
C GLN A 38 -10.91 4.81 2.10
N LYS A 39 -9.86 4.17 1.57
CA LYS A 39 -8.78 3.58 2.37
C LYS A 39 -8.10 4.62 3.27
N LEU A 40 -7.76 5.81 2.75
CA LEU A 40 -7.19 6.88 3.56
C LEU A 40 -8.15 7.35 4.67
N ARG A 41 -9.45 7.47 4.39
CA ARG A 41 -10.45 7.80 5.41
C ARG A 41 -10.50 6.74 6.51
N ALA A 42 -10.45 5.45 6.14
CA ALA A 42 -10.40 4.36 7.10
C ALA A 42 -9.12 4.40 7.95
N LEU A 43 -7.95 4.61 7.33
CA LEU A 43 -6.67 4.77 8.05
C LEU A 43 -6.73 5.91 9.08
N ARG A 44 -7.35 7.04 8.73
CA ARG A 44 -7.57 8.17 9.65
C ARG A 44 -8.55 7.90 10.79
N CYS A 45 -9.21 6.74 10.84
CA CYS A 45 -9.95 6.33 12.03
C CYS A 45 -9.03 5.69 13.08
N HIS A 46 -7.85 5.20 12.68
CA HIS A 46 -6.85 4.55 13.56
C HIS A 46 -5.95 5.57 14.29
N ASN A 47 -6.54 6.66 14.79
CA ASN A 47 -5.79 7.80 15.33
C ASN A 47 -4.90 7.45 16.53
N SER A 48 -5.23 6.42 17.32
CA SER A 48 -4.39 5.96 18.42
C SER A 48 -3.16 5.17 17.97
N GLN A 49 -3.14 4.71 16.72
CA GLN A 49 -2.03 3.94 16.13
C GLN A 49 -1.11 4.84 15.29
N ILE A 50 -1.65 5.89 14.68
CA ILE A 50 -0.87 6.87 13.92
C ILE A 50 -0.14 7.78 14.91
N ARG A 51 1.19 7.70 14.93
CA ARG A 51 2.04 8.49 15.84
C ARG A 51 2.26 9.90 15.31
N GLU A 52 2.77 10.77 16.18
CA GLU A 52 3.36 12.03 15.73
C GLU A 52 4.50 11.75 14.73
N ASN A 53 4.58 12.57 13.68
CA ASN A 53 5.57 12.46 12.60
C ASN A 53 5.51 11.15 11.77
N ASP A 54 4.33 10.53 11.65
CA ASP A 54 4.09 9.38 10.77
C ASP A 54 3.83 9.80 9.32
N ALA A 55 4.44 9.11 8.35
CA ALA A 55 4.26 9.39 6.92
C ALA A 55 2.80 9.25 6.47
N LEU A 56 2.00 8.37 7.08
CA LEU A 56 0.58 8.24 6.75
C LEU A 56 -0.22 9.49 7.10
N ALA A 57 0.24 10.29 8.08
CA ALA A 57 -0.39 11.56 8.41
C ALA A 57 -0.18 12.62 7.31
N LEU A 58 0.88 12.48 6.51
CA LEU A 58 1.21 13.38 5.39
C LEU A 58 0.45 13.02 4.10
N VAL A 59 -0.16 11.84 4.03
CA VAL A 59 -0.91 11.42 2.84
C VAL A 59 -2.19 12.25 2.70
N THR A 60 -2.32 12.93 1.57
CA THR A 60 -3.50 13.71 1.22
C THR A 60 -4.49 12.86 0.42
N LEU A 61 -5.75 13.32 0.35
CA LEU A 61 -6.75 12.67 -0.51
C LEU A 61 -6.32 12.68 -1.99
N GLU A 62 -5.53 13.67 -2.42
CA GLU A 62 -5.00 13.79 -3.77
C GLU A 62 -3.90 12.77 -4.04
N THR A 63 -2.97 12.60 -3.11
CA THR A 63 -1.85 11.66 -3.29
C THR A 63 -2.23 10.21 -2.99
N ALA A 64 -3.37 9.96 -2.33
CA ALA A 64 -3.79 8.63 -1.91
C ALA A 64 -3.87 7.60 -3.05
N PRO A 65 -4.47 7.87 -4.23
CA PRO A 65 -4.49 6.91 -5.33
C PRO A 65 -3.10 6.45 -5.77
N ARG A 66 -2.12 7.37 -5.76
CA ARG A 66 -0.74 7.05 -6.11
C ARG A 66 -0.01 6.26 -5.02
N LEU A 67 -0.18 6.64 -3.75
CA LEU A 67 0.61 6.09 -2.64
C LEU A 67 0.00 4.85 -1.99
N LEU A 68 -1.33 4.67 -2.07
CA LEU A 68 -2.07 3.62 -1.36
C LEU A 68 -2.87 2.69 -2.29
N GLY A 69 -2.89 3.00 -3.59
CA GLY A 69 -3.74 2.36 -4.59
C GLY A 69 -3.17 1.08 -5.22
N VAL A 70 -1.99 0.61 -4.82
CA VAL A 70 -1.48 -0.69 -5.28
C VAL A 70 -1.33 -1.62 -4.09
N GLU A 71 -1.88 -2.82 -4.21
CA GLU A 71 -1.85 -3.84 -3.17
C GLU A 71 -1.20 -5.11 -3.67
N HIS A 72 -0.18 -5.57 -2.94
CA HIS A 72 0.61 -6.74 -3.26
C HIS A 72 0.24 -7.89 -2.34
N TYR A 73 -0.08 -9.03 -2.93
CA TYR A 73 -0.53 -10.23 -2.24
C TYR A 73 0.35 -11.43 -2.58
N ARG A 74 0.50 -12.34 -1.63
CA ARG A 74 1.16 -13.62 -1.83
C ARG A 74 0.27 -14.77 -1.37
N ARG A 75 0.02 -15.72 -2.27
CA ARG A 75 -0.74 -16.93 -1.97
C ARG A 75 0.03 -17.79 -0.97
N ALA A 76 -0.62 -18.15 0.14
CA ALA A 76 -0.03 -19.02 1.14
C ALA A 76 0.14 -20.44 0.57
N LYS A 77 1.34 -21.02 0.71
CA LYS A 77 1.62 -22.38 0.24
C LYS A 77 0.91 -23.40 1.14
N GLY A 78 0.26 -24.40 0.53
CA GLY A 78 -0.33 -25.54 1.24
C GLY A 78 -1.54 -25.22 2.13
N ARG A 79 -2.19 -24.06 1.95
CA ARG A 79 -3.39 -23.65 2.69
C ARG A 79 -4.48 -23.21 1.72
N GLY A 80 -5.73 -23.62 1.97
CA GLY A 80 -6.89 -23.23 1.18
C GLY A 80 -6.96 -23.88 -0.20
N SER A 81 -7.88 -23.39 -1.04
CA SER A 81 -8.01 -23.85 -2.43
C SER A 81 -6.88 -23.29 -3.30
N THR A 82 -6.26 -24.16 -4.09
CA THR A 82 -5.22 -23.81 -5.06
C THR A 82 -5.79 -23.49 -6.45
N GLY A 83 -7.09 -23.64 -6.64
CA GLY A 83 -7.77 -23.32 -7.89
C GLY A 83 -7.80 -21.82 -8.18
N GLU A 84 -8.17 -21.50 -9.42
CA GLU A 84 -8.45 -20.14 -9.86
C GLU A 84 -9.61 -19.56 -9.04
N THR A 85 -9.45 -18.32 -8.61
CA THR A 85 -10.43 -17.54 -7.85
C THR A 85 -10.85 -16.31 -8.66
N PHE A 86 -11.91 -15.63 -8.24
CA PHE A 86 -12.30 -14.37 -8.89
C PHE A 86 -11.21 -13.29 -8.78
N LEU A 87 -10.34 -13.35 -7.76
CA LEU A 87 -9.22 -12.42 -7.59
C LEU A 87 -8.18 -12.57 -8.70
N ASP A 88 -7.96 -13.80 -9.18
CA ASP A 88 -7.05 -14.09 -10.30
C ASP A 88 -7.57 -13.52 -11.63
N ARG A 89 -8.87 -13.16 -11.71
CA ARG A 89 -9.46 -12.49 -12.87
C ARG A 89 -9.37 -10.96 -12.79
N LEU A 90 -9.14 -10.41 -11.61
CA LEU A 90 -8.99 -8.95 -11.41
C LEU A 90 -7.61 -8.44 -11.87
N THR A 91 -6.62 -9.32 -12.01
CA THR A 91 -5.26 -8.98 -12.46
C THR A 91 -5.12 -8.71 -13.95
N SER A 92 -6.16 -8.99 -14.73
CA SER A 92 -6.12 -8.89 -16.19
C SER A 92 -6.10 -7.46 -16.71
N SER A 93 -6.21 -6.45 -15.84
CA SER A 93 -5.94 -5.06 -16.18
C SER A 93 -4.44 -4.79 -16.03
N PRO A 94 -3.73 -4.40 -17.11
CA PRO A 94 -2.29 -4.21 -17.05
C PRO A 94 -1.97 -3.05 -16.11
N VAL A 95 -1.28 -3.34 -15.01
CA VAL A 95 -0.51 -2.33 -14.29
C VAL A 95 0.69 -2.02 -15.17
N LEU A 96 0.54 -1.03 -16.05
CA LEU A 96 1.68 -0.52 -16.82
C LEU A 96 2.71 0.02 -15.81
N PRO A 97 3.99 -0.40 -15.89
CA PRO A 97 5.04 0.26 -15.12
C PRO A 97 5.04 1.74 -15.49
N ARG A 98 4.94 2.62 -14.49
CA ARG A 98 5.00 4.07 -14.75
C ARG A 98 6.41 4.43 -15.21
N PRO A 99 6.54 5.38 -16.16
CA PRO A 99 7.84 5.92 -16.52
C PRO A 99 8.50 6.52 -15.28
N VAL A 100 9.80 6.28 -15.16
CA VAL A 100 10.66 7.09 -14.29
C VAL A 100 10.85 8.43 -14.99
N ASP A 101 10.32 9.51 -14.40
CA ASP A 101 10.76 10.88 -14.72
C ASP A 101 12.07 11.16 -13.98
#